data_AF-A0A0D0E4U8-F1
#
_entry.id   AF-A0A0D0E4U8-F1
#
_cell.length_a   1.000
_cell.length_b   1.000
_cell.length_c   1.000
_cell.angle_alpha   90.00
_cell.angle_beta   90.00
_cell.angle_gamma   90.00
#
_symmetry.space_group_name_H-M   'P 1'
#
loop_
_entity.id
_entity.type
_entity.pdbx_description
1 polymer ?
#
loop_
_entity_poly.entity_id
_entity_poly.type
_entity_poly.pdbx_seq_one_letter_code
_entity_poly.pdbx_strand_id
1 'polypeptide(L)' 'LCELVINAWREYFAVLKCNLAKEEGRISFTSDIWSDHNTQPYLAITAHWIASGNGPKSLRMKAGLIF' A
#
# COMPACT_ATOMS: atom_id res chain seq x y z
N LEU A 1 -12.84 19.86 -1.38
CA LEU A 1 -12.44 18.78 -0.45
C LEU A 1 -12.10 17.50 -1.19
N CYS A 2 -13.00 16.93 -1.99
CA CYS A 2 -12.74 15.69 -2.75
C CYS A 2 -11.50 15.77 -3.65
N GLU A 3 -11.31 16.87 -4.37
CA GLU A 3 -10.12 17.06 -5.21
C GLU A 3 -8.81 17.07 -4.42
N LEU A 4 -8.81 17.66 -3.22
CA LEU A 4 -7.64 17.68 -2.34
C LEU A 4 -7.30 16.26 -1.85
N VAL A 5 -8.32 15.47 -1.49
CA VAL A 5 -8.14 14.07 -1.08
C VAL A 5 -7.60 13.22 -2.23
N ILE A 6 -8.16 13.39 -3.43
CA ILE A 6 -7.72 12.67 -4.63
C ILE A 6 -6.27 13.04 -4.98
N ASN A 7 -5.90 14.32 -4.89
CA ASN A 7 -4.53 14.75 -5.17
C ASN A 7 -3.54 14.23 -4.14
N ALA A 8 -3.86 14.32 -2.85
CA ALA A 8 -3.04 13.75 -1.78
C ALA A 8 -2.84 12.23 -1.97
N TRP A 9 -3.90 11.51 -2.36
CA TRP A 9 -3.79 10.08 -2.67
C TRP A 9 -2.89 9.82 -3.88
N ARG A 10 -3.00 10.61 -4.96
CA ARG A 10 -2.15 10.45 -6.15
C ARG A 10 -0.67 10.67 -5.84
N GLU A 11 -0.36 11.68 -5.02
CA GLU A 11 1.00 11.97 -4.56
C GLU A 11 1.55 10.81 -3.72
N TYR A 12 0.78 10.36 -2.75
CA TYR A 12 1.12 9.17 -1.95
C TYR A 12 1.35 7.94 -2.83
N PHE A 13 0.45 7.69 -3.79
CA PHE A 13 0.50 6.51 -4.66
C PHE A 13 1.71 6.54 -5.60
N ALA A 14 2.12 7.72 -6.07
CA ALA A 14 3.36 7.88 -6.84
C ALA A 14 4.58 7.45 -6.02
N VAL A 15 4.67 7.88 -4.75
CA VAL A 15 5.75 7.47 -3.84
C VAL A 15 5.69 5.97 -3.52
N LEU A 16 4.49 5.42 -3.30
CA LEU A 16 4.30 3.99 -3.05
C LEU A 16 4.84 3.14 -4.21
N LYS A 17 4.50 3.48 -5.46
CA LYS A 17 5.03 2.76 -6.64
C LYS A 17 6.56 2.79 -6.71
N CYS A 18 7.17 3.94 -6.46
CA CYS A 18 8.64 4.04 -6.43
C CYS A 18 9.26 3.21 -5.30
N ASN A 19 8.61 3.10 -4.15
CA ASN A 19 9.07 2.25 -3.06
C ASN A 19 8.96 0.77 -3.42
N LEU A 20 7.82 0.33 -3.95
CA LEU A 20 7.61 -1.07 -4.35
C LEU A 20 8.57 -1.48 -5.47
N ALA A 21 8.82 -0.61 -6.45
CA ALA A 21 9.77 -0.90 -7.53
C ALA A 21 11.21 -1.15 -7.03
N LYS A 22 11.60 -0.60 -5.87
CA LYS A 22 12.95 -0.79 -5.29
C LYS A 22 13.10 -2.10 -4.52
N GLU A 23 12.00 -2.73 -4.13
CA GLU A 23 11.97 -3.86 -3.20
C GLU A 23 11.79 -5.20 -3.97
N GLU A 24 12.45 -5.29 -5.14
CA GLU A 24 12.31 -6.37 -6.12
C GLU A 24 12.31 -7.76 -5.45
N GLY A 25 11.17 -8.46 -5.57
CA GLY A 25 11.00 -9.84 -5.10
C GLY A 25 10.68 -10.02 -3.61
N ARG A 26 10.50 -8.95 -2.83
CA ARG A 26 10.21 -9.02 -1.37
C ARG A 26 8.91 -8.31 -0.98
N ILE A 27 7.91 -8.41 -1.84
CA ILE A 27 6.58 -7.84 -1.61
C ILE A 27 5.58 -8.98 -1.50
N SER A 28 4.79 -8.97 -0.44
CA SER A 28 3.62 -9.83 -0.26
C SER A 28 2.36 -8.98 -0.32
N PHE A 29 1.27 -9.54 -0.83
CA PHE A 29 -0.01 -8.85 -0.91
C PHE A 29 -1.04 -9.59 -0.07
N THR A 30 -1.85 -8.84 0.67
CA THR A 30 -3.06 -9.34 1.30
C THR A 30 -4.26 -8.68 0.65
N SER A 31 -5.28 -9.49 0.34
CA SER A 31 -6.53 -9.01 -0.24
C SER A 31 -7.65 -9.29 0.76
N ASP A 32 -8.29 -8.24 1.24
CA ASP A 32 -9.51 -8.34 2.01
C ASP A 32 -10.69 -8.20 1.05
N ILE A 33 -11.56 -9.21 1.02
CA ILE A 33 -12.74 -9.25 0.15
C ILE A 33 -13.96 -9.43 1.03
N TRP A 34 -14.92 -8.52 0.91
CA TRP A 34 -16.15 -8.58 1.68
C TRP A 34 -17.31 -7.98 0.88
N SER A 35 -18.53 -8.19 1.35
CA SER A 35 -19.71 -7.51 0.85
C SER A 35 -20.43 -6.77 1.97
N ASP A 36 -21.19 -5.73 1.63
CA ASP A 36 -22.10 -5.09 2.58
C ASP A 36 -23.47 -5.78 2.64
N HIS A 37 -24.37 -5.22 3.45
CA HIS A 37 -25.76 -5.64 3.56
C HIS A 37 -26.57 -5.55 2.24
N ASN A 38 -26.11 -4.74 1.28
CA ASN A 38 -26.69 -4.62 -0.05
C ASN A 38 -26.04 -5.57 -1.06
N THR A 39 -25.21 -6.52 -0.59
CA THR A 39 -24.43 -7.44 -1.42
C THR A 39 -23.45 -6.74 -2.37
N GLN A 40 -23.09 -5.48 -2.08
CA GLN A 40 -22.10 -4.74 -2.85
C GLN A 40 -20.71 -5.30 -2.52
N PRO A 41 -19.93 -5.75 -3.53
CA PRO A 41 -18.60 -6.29 -3.30
C PRO A 41 -17.58 -5.17 -3.06
N TYR A 42 -16.67 -5.41 -2.12
CA TYR A 42 -15.52 -4.58 -1.83
C TYR A 42 -14.24 -5.42 -1.88
N LEU A 43 -13.14 -4.77 -2.27
CA LEU A 43 -11.82 -5.34 -2.32
C LEU A 43 -10.83 -4.27 -1.82
N ALA A 44 -10.07 -4.61 -0.79
CA ALA A 44 -8.89 -3.84 -0.38
C ALA A 44 -7.64 -4.69 -0.62
N ILE A 45 -6.61 -4.08 -1.20
CA ILE A 45 -5.32 -4.73 -1.44
C ILE A 45 -4.23 -3.96 -0.69
N THR A 46 -3.53 -4.66 0.20
CA THR A 46 -2.39 -4.10 0.93
C THR A 46 -1.09 -4.79 0.50
N ALA A 47 -0.11 -4.01 0.05
CA ALA A 47 1.26 -4.47 -0.11
C ALA A 47 1.99 -4.45 1.22
N HIS A 48 2.75 -5.50 1.52
CA HIS A 48 3.66 -5.60 2.66
C HIS A 48 5.07 -5.88 2.14
N TRP A 49 6.06 -5.18 2.66
CA TRP A 49 7.46 -5.37 2.26
C TRP A 49 8.42 -5.03 3.41
N ILE A 50 9.66 -5.51 3.32
CA ILE A 50 10.72 -5.22 4.29
C ILE A 50 11.66 -4.19 3.69
N ALA A 51 11.69 -2.98 4.26
CA ALA A 51 12.60 -1.91 3.85
C ALA A 51 13.76 -1.73 4.84
N SER A 52 14.84 -1.08 4.42
CA SER A 52 15.89 -0.65 5.35
C SER A 52 15.36 0.37 6.36
N GLY A 53 15.73 0.18 7.63
CA GLY A 53 15.50 1.13 8.72
C GLY A 53 16.61 2.18 8.83
N ASN A 54 16.51 3.05 9.83
CA ASN A 54 17.43 4.19 9.99
C ASN A 54 18.82 3.81 10.56
N GLY A 55 19.01 2.56 10.97
CA GLY A 55 20.26 2.06 11.54
C GLY A 55 20.98 1.07 10.62
N PRO A 56 22.30 0.85 10.82
CA PRO A 56 23.03 -0.17 10.10
C PRO A 56 22.38 -1.55 10.32
N LYS A 57 22.11 -2.28 9.23
CA LYS A 57 21.41 -3.57 9.22
C LYS A 57 20.00 -3.57 9.85
N SER A 58 19.39 -2.40 10.04
CA SER A 58 18.01 -2.32 10.51
C SER A 58 17.05 -2.65 9.37
N LEU A 59 16.09 -3.53 9.64
CA LEU A 59 14.99 -3.86 8.75
C LEU A 59 13.68 -3.38 9.38
N ARG A 60 12.78 -2.84 8.57
CA ARG A 60 11.46 -2.37 9.00
C ARG A 60 10.40 -2.91 8.05
N MET A 61 9.41 -3.59 8.62
CA MET A 61 8.20 -3.95 7.90
C MET A 61 7.43 -2.68 7.53
N LYS A 62 7.02 -2.58 6.28
CA LYS A 62 6.17 -1.51 5.76
C LYS A 62 4.94 -2.14 5.12
N ALA A 63 3.84 -1.40 5.17
CA ALA A 63 2.61 -1.74 4.48
C ALA A 63 2.05 -0.51 3.77
N GLY A 64 1.29 -0.74 2.69
CA GLY A 64 0.67 0.32 1.91
C GLY A 64 -0.55 -0.18 1.17
N LEU A 65 -1.67 0.54 1.31
CA LEU A 65 -2.89 0.28 0.56
C LEU A 65 -2.69 0.68 -0.91
N ILE A 66 -3.05 -0.23 -1.81
CA ILE A 66 -2.91 -0.04 -3.27
C ILE A 66 -4.21 0.50 -3.87
N PHE A 67 -5.37 0.14 -3.30
CA PHE A 67 -6.70 0.56 -3.71
C PHE A 67 -7.65 0.64 -2.51
#